data_AF-A0A2B4S6S1-F1
#
_entry.id   AF-A0A2B4S6S1-F1
#
_cell.length_a   1.000
_cell.length_b   1.000
_cell.length_c   1.000
_cell.angle_alpha   90.00
_cell.angle_beta   90.00
_cell.angle_gamma   90.00
#
_symmetry.space_group_name_H-M   'P 1'
#
loop_
_entity.id
_entity.type
_entity.pdbx_description
1 polymer ?
#
loop_
_entity_poly.entity_id
_entity_poly.type
_entity_poly.pdbx_seq_one_letter_code
_entity_poly.pdbx_strand_id
1 'polypeptide(L)'
;MIIRGVKANRRNLIISFNRCKSPLLVENSKKLYTFTELEDCNVTDATLVQFTKIFVQRKRNKTTDMDDKDVKTMLSKLRNQRIKSNIIPDQICLFLEQRQVISSQDKASVEQKGDPSVKMLILLSLITRKGLEAYNTFVQALEENELFLVACHLYKEEKAITLSKLENKTKNIAEVREQLSCKEEEVDKLKKEKAEALSELEEKKEDIEKLREKLSVRKEEVKKLKEDTTRENDHQQRVVTSQDIQKIVDDVDDITRDLVASLRMPTPLGRNIEEEKTKKRDRIWEVLIKWKYSKGYRATLSTLKDVLLKLNQTKAAIKLSEMEELNEDVKHARAQSAKLRDDCDQLKEDLEKKSEELKNCSKELKQSRRAAKEMKTKKRIYVRAQSARSRNKLHQFNDNLEEEQRGHKTAGEHRLTDRHVEKICKDLGCCWQDLGKALKLPNPKIHDIDRTCHLSAAKAKEMLKKWRDQENDGATVKALVVALYEIGRFNVVENHLDPRACEGRTREYEEVWNKLCGPRDAI
;
A
#
# COMPACT_ATOMS: atom_id res chain seq x y z
N MET A 1 -19.77 0.16 -47.20
CA MET A 1 -20.05 -1.13 -46.51
C MET A 1 -18.76 -1.56 -45.85
N ILE A 2 -18.55 -1.67 -44.54
CA ILE A 2 -19.42 -1.81 -43.37
C ILE A 2 -18.76 -1.01 -42.21
N ILE A 3 -19.60 -0.38 -41.39
CA ILE A 3 -19.28 0.31 -40.14
C ILE A 3 -19.27 -0.70 -38.98
N ARG A 4 -18.31 -0.56 -38.03
CA ARG A 4 -18.37 -0.83 -36.57
C ARG A 4 -16.92 -0.73 -36.04
N GLY A 5 -16.50 0.09 -35.08
CA GLY A 5 -17.18 0.82 -34.02
C GLY A 5 -16.63 0.38 -32.66
N VAL A 6 -15.59 1.03 -32.12
CA VAL A 6 -15.25 0.99 -30.68
C VAL A 6 -14.64 2.33 -30.24
N LYS A 7 -15.27 2.95 -29.23
CA LYS A 7 -14.84 4.14 -28.47
C LYS A 7 -13.96 3.72 -27.28
N ALA A 8 -12.86 4.43 -27.03
CA ALA A 8 -12.24 4.69 -25.71
C ALA A 8 -11.12 5.75 -25.92
N ASN A 9 -11.34 7.05 -25.66
CA ASN A 9 -11.34 7.80 -24.41
C ASN A 9 -10.00 7.86 -23.63
N ARG A 10 -9.32 9.00 -23.81
CA ARG A 10 -8.65 9.89 -22.83
C ARG A 10 -7.35 9.46 -22.12
N ARG A 11 -6.36 10.36 -22.37
CA ARG A 11 -5.36 10.96 -21.46
C ARG A 11 -4.05 10.19 -21.22
N ASN A 12 -3.05 10.54 -22.01
CA ASN A 12 -1.66 10.68 -21.56
C ASN A 12 -1.15 12.05 -22.03
N LEU A 13 -1.19 13.04 -21.14
CA LEU A 13 -0.43 14.28 -21.30
C LEU A 13 0.62 14.28 -20.19
N ILE A 14 1.85 13.98 -20.59
CA ILE A 14 3.04 14.12 -19.78
C ILE A 14 3.34 15.62 -19.74
N ILE A 15 3.21 16.25 -18.57
CA ILE A 15 3.77 17.57 -18.32
C ILE A 15 4.86 17.42 -17.28
N SER A 16 6.09 17.58 -17.76
CA SER A 16 7.28 17.94 -17.01
C SER A 16 7.06 19.27 -16.28
N PHE A 17 7.18 19.29 -14.95
CA PHE A 17 7.29 20.53 -14.18
C PHE A 17 8.64 20.56 -13.47
N ASN A 18 9.54 21.39 -13.99
CA ASN A 18 10.78 21.75 -13.34
C ASN A 18 10.92 23.27 -13.40
N ARG A 19 11.24 23.86 -12.25
CA ARG A 19 11.69 25.26 -12.00
C ARG A 19 10.69 26.41 -12.19
N CYS A 20 10.22 26.93 -11.06
CA CYS A 20 10.30 28.36 -10.77
C CYS A 20 10.72 28.56 -9.31
N LYS A 21 11.94 29.09 -9.14
CA LYS A 21 12.40 29.76 -7.92
C LYS A 21 11.62 31.07 -7.80
N SER A 22 11.06 31.35 -6.62
CA SER A 22 11.08 32.65 -5.94
C SER A 22 10.37 32.55 -4.57
N PRO A 23 11.00 33.01 -3.48
CA PRO A 23 10.39 33.03 -2.16
C PRO A 23 9.57 34.32 -1.99
N LEU A 24 8.25 34.20 -1.86
CA LEU A 24 7.44 35.31 -1.33
C LEU A 24 7.45 35.22 0.19
N LEU A 25 8.48 35.83 0.77
CA LEU A 25 8.43 36.38 2.12
C LEU A 25 7.32 37.43 2.16
N VAL A 26 6.16 37.06 2.69
CA VAL A 26 5.20 38.05 3.19
C VAL A 26 5.56 38.29 4.64
N GLU A 27 6.50 39.22 4.86
CA GLU A 27 6.64 39.92 6.13
C GLU A 27 5.37 40.75 6.36
N ASN A 28 4.34 40.13 6.95
CA ASN A 28 3.31 40.89 7.63
C ASN A 28 3.82 41.21 9.02
N SER A 29 4.36 42.42 9.14
CA SER A 29 4.83 43.05 10.37
C SER A 29 3.82 42.87 11.50
N LYS A 30 4.24 42.10 12.50
CA LYS A 30 3.56 41.98 13.79
C LYS A 30 3.74 43.32 14.54
N LYS A 31 2.73 44.19 14.46
CA LYS A 31 2.37 45.02 15.62
C LYS A 31 1.09 44.46 16.21
N LEU A 32 1.27 43.47 17.09
CA LEU A 32 0.23 42.97 17.98
C LEU A 32 0.25 43.88 19.21
N TYR A 33 -0.67 44.84 19.25
CA TYR A 33 -0.93 45.63 20.47
C TYR A 33 -1.32 44.67 21.60
N THR A 34 -0.63 44.79 22.73
CA THR A 34 -0.98 44.10 23.98
C THR A 34 -2.22 44.75 24.59
N PHE A 35 -3.01 43.96 25.32
CA PHE A 35 -4.31 44.35 25.90
C PHE A 35 -4.26 45.63 26.76
N THR A 36 -3.10 45.97 27.32
CA THR A 36 -2.88 47.19 28.10
C THR A 36 -2.87 48.48 27.29
N GLU A 37 -2.75 48.44 25.96
CA GLU A 37 -2.68 49.65 25.11
C GLU A 37 -4.03 50.03 24.48
N LEU A 38 -5.08 49.22 24.67
CA LEU A 38 -6.41 49.42 24.06
C LEU A 38 -7.46 49.97 25.04
N GLU A 39 -7.17 50.06 26.35
CA GLU A 39 -8.11 50.62 27.34
C GLU A 39 -8.24 52.15 27.23
N ASP A 40 -7.30 52.84 26.56
CA ASP A 40 -7.27 54.32 26.47
C ASP A 40 -7.62 54.91 25.08
N CYS A 41 -8.07 54.09 24.12
CA CYS A 41 -8.32 54.57 22.76
C CYS A 41 -9.82 54.74 22.47
N ASN A 42 -10.24 56.00 22.25
CA ASN A 42 -11.46 56.33 21.52
C ASN A 42 -11.54 55.46 20.25
N VAL A 43 -12.59 54.65 20.14
CA VAL A 43 -12.79 53.70 19.03
C VAL A 43 -12.89 54.49 17.73
N THR A 44 -11.81 54.52 16.94
CA THR A 44 -11.81 55.13 15.61
C THR A 44 -12.45 54.20 14.58
N ASP A 45 -13.04 54.75 13.52
CA ASP A 45 -13.67 54.02 12.40
C ASP A 45 -12.78 52.92 11.81
N ALA A 46 -11.45 53.09 11.83
CA ALA A 46 -10.50 52.10 11.34
C ALA A 46 -10.50 50.80 12.17
N THR A 47 -10.77 50.90 13.47
CA THR A 47 -10.89 49.76 14.39
C THR A 47 -12.19 48.99 14.13
N LEU A 48 -13.29 49.71 13.91
CA LEU A 48 -14.60 49.16 13.50
C LEU A 48 -14.53 48.43 12.16
N VAL A 49 -13.76 48.93 11.19
CA VAL A 49 -13.50 48.27 9.90
C VAL A 49 -12.66 46.99 10.06
N GLN A 50 -11.70 46.96 10.98
CA GLN A 50 -10.94 45.74 11.31
C GLN A 50 -11.84 44.69 11.98
N PHE A 51 -12.73 45.13 12.89
CA PHE A 51 -13.68 44.26 13.59
C PHE A 51 -14.71 43.63 12.65
N THR A 52 -15.30 44.41 11.74
CA THR A 52 -16.22 43.90 10.72
C THR A 52 -15.55 42.92 9.76
N LYS A 53 -14.27 43.12 9.39
CA LYS A 53 -13.52 42.13 8.59
C LYS A 53 -13.31 40.81 9.32
N ILE A 54 -12.93 40.85 10.60
CA ILE A 54 -12.76 39.64 11.43
C ILE A 54 -14.09 38.89 11.56
N PHE A 55 -15.19 39.63 11.74
CA PHE A 55 -16.55 39.10 11.85
C PHE A 55 -17.01 38.39 10.57
N VAL A 56 -16.81 39.03 9.41
CA VAL A 56 -17.10 38.43 8.09
C VAL A 56 -16.25 37.19 7.86
N GLN A 57 -15.01 37.16 8.35
CA GLN A 57 -14.12 36.00 8.26
C GLN A 57 -14.65 34.82 9.10
N ARG A 58 -15.11 35.06 10.33
CA ARG A 58 -15.71 34.04 11.21
C ARG A 58 -17.02 33.49 10.62
N LYS A 59 -17.89 34.36 10.11
CA LYS A 59 -19.16 33.94 9.47
C LYS A 59 -18.94 33.07 8.23
N ARG A 60 -17.82 33.26 7.51
CA ARG A 60 -17.38 32.43 6.38
C ARG A 60 -16.68 31.13 6.81
N ASN A 61 -15.98 31.16 7.93
CA ASN A 61 -15.25 30.03 8.49
C ASN A 61 -15.95 29.52 9.74
N LYS A 62 -17.11 28.84 9.59
CA LYS A 62 -17.64 28.01 10.68
C LYS A 62 -16.56 26.96 11.02
N THR A 63 -15.91 27.13 12.15
CA THR A 63 -14.83 26.28 12.65
C THR A 63 -15.40 24.97 13.15
N THR A 64 -15.59 24.04 12.21
CA THR A 64 -16.12 22.69 12.45
C THR A 64 -15.11 21.70 13.04
N ASP A 65 -13.87 22.11 13.36
CA ASP A 65 -12.81 21.24 13.92
C ASP A 65 -12.55 21.50 15.42
N MET A 66 -13.47 22.22 16.08
CA MET A 66 -13.44 22.49 17.52
C MET A 66 -14.23 21.43 18.30
N ASP A 67 -13.69 21.02 19.44
CA ASP A 67 -14.33 20.09 20.37
C ASP A 67 -14.62 20.75 21.74
N ASP A 68 -15.43 20.08 22.58
CA ASP A 68 -15.78 20.60 23.91
C ASP A 68 -14.55 20.84 24.82
N LYS A 69 -13.46 20.12 24.58
CA LYS A 69 -12.21 20.29 25.33
C LYS A 69 -11.51 21.59 24.94
N ASP A 70 -11.56 21.97 23.67
CA ASP A 70 -11.09 23.27 23.19
C ASP A 70 -11.93 24.40 23.79
N VAL A 71 -13.26 24.26 23.77
CA VAL A 71 -14.22 25.23 24.36
C VAL A 71 -13.91 25.46 25.83
N LYS A 72 -13.74 24.37 26.60
CA LYS A 72 -13.35 24.44 28.01
C LYS A 72 -12.01 25.15 28.20
N THR A 73 -11.04 24.89 27.33
CA THR A 73 -9.72 25.53 27.38
C THR A 73 -9.84 27.04 27.13
N MET A 74 -10.61 27.47 26.13
CA MET A 74 -10.83 28.90 25.84
C MET A 74 -11.58 29.62 26.95
N LEU A 75 -12.70 29.06 27.42
CA LEU A 75 -13.50 29.67 28.48
C LEU A 75 -12.73 29.75 29.80
N SER A 76 -11.83 28.80 30.07
CA SER A 76 -10.93 28.86 31.24
C SER A 76 -9.91 30.01 31.14
N LYS A 77 -9.35 30.26 29.94
CA LYS A 77 -8.46 31.41 29.72
C LYS A 77 -9.21 32.73 29.86
N LEU A 78 -10.41 32.80 29.30
CA LEU A 78 -11.27 33.98 29.40
C LEU A 78 -11.64 34.26 30.87
N ARG A 79 -11.95 33.21 31.64
CA ARG A 79 -12.21 33.30 33.09
C ARG A 79 -11.04 33.88 33.85
N ASN A 80 -9.81 33.53 33.47
CA ASN A 80 -8.59 33.99 34.13
C ASN A 80 -8.19 35.42 33.75
N GLN A 81 -8.67 35.92 32.61
CA GLN A 81 -8.28 37.24 32.08
C GLN A 81 -9.06 38.41 32.68
N ARG A 82 -9.94 38.18 33.67
CA ARG A 82 -10.69 39.22 34.42
C ARG A 82 -11.14 40.37 33.51
N ILE A 83 -11.82 40.04 32.43
CA ILE A 83 -12.20 41.04 31.43
C ILE A 83 -13.08 42.10 32.11
N LYS A 84 -12.55 43.32 32.25
CA LYS A 84 -13.28 44.51 32.74
C LYS A 84 -14.24 45.04 31.67
N SER A 85 -14.93 44.15 30.97
CA SER A 85 -15.85 44.53 29.90
C SER A 85 -17.22 44.85 30.47
N ASN A 86 -17.92 45.84 29.90
CA ASN A 86 -19.34 46.17 30.10
C ASN A 86 -20.27 45.04 29.61
N ILE A 87 -19.94 43.78 29.90
CA ILE A 87 -20.81 42.66 29.61
C ILE A 87 -21.89 42.65 30.68
N ILE A 88 -23.14 42.75 30.25
CA ILE A 88 -24.31 42.57 31.09
C ILE A 88 -24.69 41.08 31.00
N PRO A 89 -24.35 40.24 32.00
CA PRO A 89 -24.56 38.79 31.91
C PRO A 89 -26.04 38.42 31.79
N ASP A 90 -26.92 39.27 32.31
CA ASP A 90 -28.37 39.09 32.28
C ASP A 90 -28.92 39.16 30.85
N GLN A 91 -28.43 40.10 30.01
CA GLN A 91 -28.81 40.21 28.59
C GLN A 91 -28.35 38.99 27.78
N ILE A 92 -27.14 38.48 28.07
CA ILE A 92 -26.63 37.28 27.43
C ILE A 92 -27.42 36.04 27.89
N CYS A 93 -27.80 35.94 29.17
CA CYS A 93 -28.63 34.85 29.67
C CYS A 93 -30.03 34.84 29.04
N LEU A 94 -30.65 36.02 28.88
CA LEU A 94 -31.91 36.17 28.14
C LEU A 94 -31.79 35.62 26.71
N PHE A 95 -30.71 35.98 26.02
CA PHE A 95 -30.46 35.51 24.65
C PHE A 95 -30.26 34.00 24.56
N LEU A 96 -29.49 33.43 25.50
CA LEU A 96 -29.24 31.99 25.57
C LEU A 96 -30.51 31.19 25.93
N GLU A 97 -31.39 31.76 26.76
CA GLU A 97 -32.69 31.17 27.10
C GLU A 97 -33.65 31.22 25.91
N GLN A 98 -33.74 32.35 25.20
CA GLN A 98 -34.56 32.50 23.98
C GLN A 98 -34.17 31.48 22.90
N ARG A 99 -32.87 31.18 22.79
CA ARG A 99 -32.32 30.16 21.87
C ARG A 99 -32.48 28.73 22.38
N GLN A 100 -33.04 28.53 23.59
CA GLN A 100 -33.23 27.24 24.27
C GLN A 100 -31.93 26.49 24.63
N VAL A 101 -30.81 27.21 24.75
CA VAL A 101 -29.50 26.61 25.07
C VAL A 101 -29.31 26.46 26.58
N ILE A 102 -29.88 27.39 27.36
CA ILE A 102 -29.93 27.31 28.82
C ILE A 102 -31.38 27.28 29.30
N SER A 103 -31.63 26.63 30.44
CA SER A 103 -32.97 26.58 31.05
C SER A 103 -33.28 27.85 31.84
N SER A 104 -34.56 28.12 32.11
CA SER A 104 -34.97 29.21 33.01
C SER A 104 -34.41 29.07 34.43
N GLN A 105 -34.13 27.83 34.86
CA GLN A 105 -33.44 27.55 36.12
C GLN A 105 -31.94 27.94 36.06
N ASP A 106 -31.28 27.67 34.94
CA ASP A 106 -29.88 28.07 34.72
C ASP A 106 -29.77 29.62 34.71
N LYS A 107 -30.74 30.32 34.09
CA LYS A 107 -30.82 31.78 34.09
C LYS A 107 -31.04 32.35 35.50
N ALA A 108 -32.02 31.83 36.25
CA ALA A 108 -32.27 32.28 37.62
C ALA A 108 -31.03 32.11 38.53
N SER A 109 -30.23 31.07 38.28
CA SER A 109 -28.97 30.81 39.00
C SER A 109 -27.89 31.88 38.74
N VAL A 110 -27.91 32.52 37.57
CA VAL A 110 -27.04 33.66 37.25
C VAL A 110 -27.61 34.96 37.82
N GLU A 111 -28.92 35.18 37.68
CA GLU A 111 -29.58 36.43 38.07
C GLU A 111 -29.65 36.65 39.59
N GLN A 112 -29.69 35.58 40.39
CA GLN A 112 -29.74 35.66 41.86
C GLN A 112 -28.50 36.30 42.52
N LYS A 113 -27.40 36.53 41.79
CA LYS A 113 -26.17 37.11 42.36
C LYS A 113 -26.09 38.61 42.09
N GLY A 114 -25.68 39.41 43.07
CA GLY A 114 -25.64 40.88 42.92
C GLY A 114 -24.47 41.43 42.09
N ASP A 115 -23.32 40.73 42.04
CA ASP A 115 -22.11 41.22 41.38
C ASP A 115 -22.01 40.71 39.93
N PRO A 116 -21.99 41.59 38.91
CA PRO A 116 -21.81 41.25 37.49
C PRO A 116 -20.59 40.35 37.22
N SER A 117 -19.51 40.50 37.98
CA SER A 117 -18.31 39.69 37.83
C SER A 117 -18.57 38.23 38.22
N VAL A 118 -19.31 38.02 39.31
CA VAL A 118 -19.70 36.68 39.79
C VAL A 118 -20.72 36.06 38.84
N LYS A 119 -21.67 36.85 38.32
CA LYS A 119 -22.63 36.40 37.30
C LYS A 119 -21.92 35.88 36.06
N MET A 120 -20.91 36.61 35.56
CA MET A 120 -20.13 36.19 34.40
C MET A 120 -19.37 34.89 34.64
N LEU A 121 -18.78 34.69 35.82
CA LEU A 121 -18.08 33.44 36.16
C LEU A 121 -19.04 32.23 36.15
N ILE A 122 -20.26 32.40 36.66
CA ILE A 122 -21.29 31.36 36.67
C ILE A 122 -21.73 31.08 35.23
N LEU A 123 -21.99 32.12 34.44
CA LEU A 123 -22.35 32.00 33.03
C LEU A 123 -21.30 31.24 32.22
N LEU A 124 -20.02 31.58 32.34
CA LEU A 124 -18.93 30.88 31.66
C LEU A 124 -18.84 29.40 32.08
N SER A 125 -19.11 29.10 33.35
CA SER A 125 -19.16 27.71 33.85
C SER A 125 -20.35 26.93 33.29
N LEU A 126 -21.50 27.59 33.13
CA LEU A 126 -22.70 27.01 32.52
C LEU A 126 -22.47 26.71 31.04
N ILE A 127 -21.89 27.65 30.30
CA ILE A 127 -21.54 27.46 28.89
C ILE A 127 -20.54 26.32 28.74
N THR A 128 -19.53 26.26 29.60
CA THR A 128 -18.55 25.15 29.61
C THR A 128 -19.21 23.78 29.83
N ARG A 129 -20.24 23.71 30.69
CA ARG A 129 -20.98 22.48 30.97
C ARG A 129 -21.91 22.08 29.83
N LYS A 130 -22.45 23.05 29.10
CA LYS A 130 -23.38 22.85 27.99
C LYS A 130 -22.69 22.59 26.64
N GLY A 131 -21.39 22.81 26.55
CA GLY A 131 -20.55 22.40 25.43
C GLY A 131 -20.52 23.38 24.26
N LEU A 132 -20.08 22.89 23.10
CA LEU A 132 -19.81 23.67 21.89
C LEU A 132 -21.01 24.44 21.35
N GLU A 133 -22.21 23.86 21.42
CA GLU A 133 -23.43 24.52 20.97
C GLU A 133 -23.68 25.79 21.78
N ALA A 134 -23.62 25.68 23.11
CA ALA A 134 -23.76 26.83 24.00
C ALA A 134 -22.67 27.87 23.83
N TYR A 135 -21.45 27.44 23.54
CA TYR A 135 -20.36 28.36 23.22
C TYR A 135 -20.62 29.13 21.93
N ASN A 136 -21.07 28.47 20.86
CA ASN A 136 -21.38 29.12 19.59
C ASN A 136 -22.53 30.13 19.74
N THR A 137 -23.58 29.77 20.48
CA THR A 137 -24.68 30.70 20.77
C THR A 137 -24.25 31.83 21.69
N PHE A 138 -23.34 31.58 22.64
CA PHE A 138 -22.75 32.62 23.47
C PHE A 138 -21.93 33.61 22.65
N VAL A 139 -21.08 33.13 21.73
CA VAL A 139 -20.34 34.00 20.83
C VAL A 139 -21.29 34.78 19.94
N GLN A 140 -22.34 34.15 19.40
CA GLN A 140 -23.37 34.84 18.63
C GLN A 140 -24.11 35.90 19.48
N ALA A 141 -24.36 35.64 20.76
CA ALA A 141 -24.94 36.64 21.67
C ALA A 141 -23.99 37.83 21.87
N LEU A 142 -22.68 37.57 22.04
CA LEU A 142 -21.67 38.63 22.13
C LEU A 142 -21.60 39.46 20.84
N GLU A 143 -21.78 38.81 19.70
CA GLU A 143 -21.81 39.43 18.38
C GLU A 143 -23.04 40.32 18.18
N GLU A 144 -24.22 39.87 18.59
CA GLU A 144 -25.50 40.58 18.44
C GLU A 144 -25.69 41.71 19.46
N ASN A 145 -25.04 41.62 20.63
CA ASN A 145 -25.04 42.68 21.64
C ASN A 145 -23.87 43.68 21.48
N GLU A 146 -23.20 43.69 20.33
CA GLU A 146 -22.08 44.60 20.02
C GLU A 146 -20.89 44.51 21.01
N LEU A 147 -20.72 43.36 21.66
CA LEU A 147 -19.63 43.10 22.60
C LEU A 147 -18.35 42.65 21.86
N PHE A 148 -17.95 43.46 20.88
CA PHE A 148 -16.93 43.15 19.88
C PHE A 148 -15.55 42.81 20.47
N LEU A 149 -15.16 43.47 21.58
CA LEU A 149 -13.86 43.24 22.23
C LEU A 149 -13.71 41.80 22.74
N VAL A 150 -14.76 41.26 23.35
CA VAL A 150 -14.74 39.91 23.93
C VAL A 150 -14.91 38.84 22.85
N ALA A 151 -15.77 39.09 21.85
CA ALA A 151 -15.88 38.22 20.68
C ALA A 151 -14.55 38.10 19.91
N CYS A 152 -13.81 39.21 19.78
CA CYS A 152 -12.50 39.20 19.10
C CYS A 152 -11.41 38.50 19.91
N HIS A 153 -11.46 38.59 21.24
CA HIS A 153 -10.56 37.84 22.10
C HIS A 153 -10.77 36.33 21.92
N LEU A 154 -12.03 35.88 22.02
CA LEU A 154 -12.40 34.49 21.79
C LEU A 154 -11.97 33.98 20.41
N TYR A 155 -12.14 34.79 19.36
CA TYR A 155 -11.69 34.44 18.02
C TYR A 155 -10.15 34.31 17.91
N LYS A 156 -9.38 35.15 18.62
CA LYS A 156 -7.91 35.02 18.64
C LYS A 156 -7.48 33.71 19.29
N GLU A 157 -8.11 33.33 20.39
CA GLU A 157 -7.82 32.07 21.09
C GLU A 157 -8.23 30.85 20.25
N GLU A 158 -9.38 30.90 19.60
CA GLU A 158 -9.87 29.88 18.67
C GLU A 158 -8.90 29.66 17.49
N LYS A 159 -8.40 30.76 16.92
CA LYS A 159 -7.37 30.71 15.88
C LYS A 159 -6.05 30.12 16.42
N ALA A 160 -5.66 30.43 17.65
CA ALA A 160 -4.44 29.88 18.25
C ALA A 160 -4.53 28.36 18.48
N ILE A 161 -5.68 27.86 18.93
CA ILE A 161 -5.91 26.42 19.13
C ILE A 161 -5.86 25.66 17.80
N THR A 162 -6.56 26.18 16.78
CA THR A 162 -6.58 25.57 15.43
C THR A 162 -5.19 25.56 14.80
N LEU A 163 -4.40 26.63 14.96
CA LEU A 163 -2.99 26.66 14.53
C LEU A 163 -2.14 25.63 15.27
N SER A 164 -2.29 25.50 16.59
CA SER A 164 -1.56 24.48 17.37
C SER A 164 -1.91 23.05 16.94
N LYS A 165 -3.19 22.76 16.69
CA LYS A 165 -3.64 21.46 16.14
C LYS A 165 -3.01 21.21 14.75
N LEU A 166 -2.93 22.23 13.90
CA LEU A 166 -2.31 22.14 12.58
C LEU A 166 -0.81 21.89 12.65
N GLU A 167 -0.09 22.59 13.54
CA GLU A 167 1.34 22.40 13.76
C GLU A 167 1.64 20.98 14.23
N ASN A 168 0.86 20.44 15.17
CA ASN A 168 1.02 19.07 15.64
C ASN A 168 0.74 18.05 14.52
N LYS A 169 -0.32 18.24 13.72
CA LYS A 169 -0.59 17.42 12.54
C LYS A 169 0.58 17.48 11.55
N THR A 170 1.19 18.65 11.36
CA THR A 170 2.32 18.86 10.45
C THR A 170 3.59 18.16 10.96
N LYS A 171 3.87 18.21 12.26
CA LYS A 171 4.99 17.47 12.90
C LYS A 171 4.83 15.95 12.71
N ASN A 172 3.63 15.42 12.96
CA ASN A 172 3.35 13.99 12.76
C ASN A 172 3.54 13.57 11.29
N ILE A 173 3.16 14.42 10.34
CA ILE A 173 3.39 14.17 8.91
C ILE A 173 4.88 14.17 8.58
N ALA A 174 5.65 15.10 9.15
CA ALA A 174 7.10 15.15 8.95
C ALA A 174 7.79 13.87 9.48
N GLU A 175 7.42 13.41 10.68
CA GLU A 175 7.94 12.18 11.27
C GLU A 175 7.64 10.95 10.42
N VAL A 176 6.41 10.82 9.90
CA VAL A 176 6.05 9.71 9.00
C VAL A 176 6.82 9.78 7.67
N ARG A 177 7.08 10.98 7.15
CA ARG A 177 7.90 11.16 5.93
C ARG A 177 9.35 10.74 6.15
N GLU A 178 9.93 11.08 7.29
CA GLU A 178 11.29 10.68 7.66
C GLU A 178 11.39 9.15 7.78
N GLN A 179 10.45 8.50 8.47
CA GLN A 179 10.39 7.04 8.55
C GLN A 179 10.24 6.37 7.17
N LEU A 180 9.46 6.97 6.26
CA LEU A 180 9.34 6.50 4.89
C LEU A 180 10.65 6.65 4.10
N SER A 181 11.37 7.76 4.29
CA SER A 181 12.68 8.01 3.66
C SER A 181 13.70 6.95 4.06
N CYS A 182 13.85 6.68 5.37
CA CYS A 182 14.78 5.64 5.85
C CYS A 182 14.44 4.25 5.26
N LYS A 183 13.14 3.95 5.13
CA LYS A 183 12.69 2.67 4.54
C LYS A 183 12.89 2.61 3.03
N GLU A 184 12.99 3.73 2.34
CA GLU A 184 13.27 3.79 0.90
C GLU A 184 14.75 3.58 0.61
N GLU A 185 15.64 4.16 1.41
CA GLU A 185 17.08 3.91 1.35
C GLU A 185 17.40 2.41 1.58
N GLU A 186 16.74 1.78 2.55
CA GLU A 186 16.89 0.35 2.83
C GLU A 186 16.49 -0.53 1.63
N VAL A 187 15.43 -0.13 0.92
CA VAL A 187 14.97 -0.82 -0.30
C VAL A 187 15.96 -0.64 -1.45
N ASP A 188 16.54 0.55 -1.62
CA ASP A 188 17.51 0.79 -2.69
C ASP A 188 18.85 0.08 -2.43
N LYS A 189 19.28 0.00 -1.17
CA LYS A 189 20.42 -0.85 -0.76
C LYS A 189 20.17 -2.32 -1.14
N LEU A 190 19.00 -2.87 -0.79
CA LEU A 190 18.64 -4.25 -1.14
C LEU A 190 18.54 -4.48 -2.65
N LYS A 191 18.09 -3.49 -3.43
CA LYS A 191 18.08 -3.58 -4.90
C LYS A 191 19.51 -3.66 -5.45
N LYS A 192 20.43 -2.88 -4.91
CA LYS A 192 21.84 -2.88 -5.32
C LYS A 192 22.50 -4.23 -5.01
N GLU A 193 22.36 -4.71 -3.77
CA GLU A 193 22.86 -6.03 -3.34
C GLU A 193 22.29 -7.16 -4.21
N LYS A 194 21.01 -7.08 -4.58
CA LYS A 194 20.40 -8.06 -5.49
C LYS A 194 20.99 -8.00 -6.90
N ALA A 195 21.30 -6.82 -7.42
CA ALA A 195 21.89 -6.67 -8.74
C ALA A 195 23.32 -7.22 -8.79
N GLU A 196 24.11 -6.92 -7.75
CA GLU A 196 25.47 -7.45 -7.56
C GLU A 196 25.43 -8.99 -7.49
N ALA A 197 24.57 -9.58 -6.65
CA ALA A 197 24.42 -11.03 -6.54
C ALA A 197 23.93 -11.71 -7.84
N LEU A 198 23.13 -11.02 -8.66
CA LEU A 198 22.72 -11.54 -9.98
C LEU A 198 23.88 -11.55 -10.97
N SER A 199 24.75 -10.53 -10.93
CA SER A 199 25.95 -10.46 -11.76
C SER A 199 26.92 -11.59 -11.40
N GLU A 200 27.19 -11.78 -10.10
CA GLU A 200 28.04 -12.87 -9.62
C GLU A 200 27.50 -14.26 -9.98
N LEU A 201 26.17 -14.43 -9.93
CA LEU A 201 25.55 -15.69 -10.32
C LEU A 201 25.74 -15.99 -11.80
N GLU A 202 25.71 -14.97 -12.67
CA GLU A 202 25.86 -15.14 -14.11
C GLU A 202 27.31 -15.47 -14.49
N GLU A 203 28.28 -14.77 -13.90
CA GLU A 203 29.71 -15.07 -14.05
C GLU A 203 30.04 -16.52 -13.65
N LYS A 204 29.51 -16.98 -12.51
CA LYS A 204 29.71 -18.37 -12.06
C LYS A 204 29.08 -19.41 -12.98
N LYS A 205 27.98 -19.09 -13.68
CA LYS A 205 27.41 -20.01 -14.68
C LYS A 205 28.31 -20.12 -15.90
N GLU A 206 28.83 -18.98 -16.37
CA GLU A 206 29.74 -18.93 -17.51
C GLU A 206 31.02 -19.74 -17.24
N ASP A 207 31.58 -19.63 -16.03
CA ASP A 207 32.73 -20.45 -15.61
C ASP A 207 32.43 -21.95 -15.62
N ILE A 208 31.25 -22.36 -15.13
CA ILE A 208 30.82 -23.76 -15.17
C ILE A 208 30.67 -24.24 -16.61
N GLU A 209 30.14 -23.41 -17.50
CA GLU A 209 30.00 -23.74 -18.91
C GLU A 209 31.37 -23.92 -19.59
N LYS A 210 32.32 -23.01 -19.34
CA LYS A 210 33.72 -23.14 -19.80
C LYS A 210 34.37 -24.42 -19.28
N LEU A 211 34.16 -24.78 -18.01
CA LEU A 211 34.69 -26.02 -17.44
C LEU A 211 34.06 -27.27 -18.09
N ARG A 212 32.75 -27.25 -18.36
CA ARG A 212 32.06 -28.34 -19.07
C ARG A 212 32.59 -28.54 -20.48
N GLU A 213 32.84 -27.45 -21.20
CA GLU A 213 33.40 -27.49 -22.55
C GLU A 213 34.83 -28.08 -22.52
N LYS A 214 35.70 -27.58 -21.65
CA LYS A 214 37.06 -28.13 -21.46
C LYS A 214 37.04 -29.62 -21.14
N LEU A 215 36.15 -30.04 -20.24
CA LEU A 215 35.99 -31.45 -19.87
C LEU A 215 35.48 -32.31 -21.03
N SER A 216 34.61 -31.77 -21.88
CA SER A 216 34.14 -32.45 -23.10
C SER A 216 35.29 -32.69 -24.08
N VAL A 217 36.08 -31.65 -24.36
CA VAL A 217 37.26 -31.73 -25.24
C VAL A 217 38.26 -32.77 -24.72
N ARG A 218 38.59 -32.71 -23.42
CA ARG A 218 39.57 -33.62 -22.80
C ARG A 218 39.10 -35.08 -22.80
N LYS A 219 37.80 -35.33 -22.63
CA LYS A 219 37.21 -36.68 -22.74
C LYS A 219 37.33 -37.25 -24.15
N GLU A 220 37.13 -36.41 -25.17
CA GLU A 220 37.27 -36.85 -26.56
C GLU A 220 38.74 -37.13 -26.92
N GLU A 221 39.67 -36.34 -26.41
CA GLU A 221 41.12 -36.60 -26.54
C GLU A 221 41.53 -37.94 -25.89
N VAL A 222 41.02 -38.23 -24.68
CA VAL A 222 41.25 -39.52 -24.01
C VAL A 222 40.66 -40.67 -24.83
N LYS A 223 39.49 -40.48 -25.45
CA LYS A 223 38.83 -41.50 -26.27
C LYS A 223 39.67 -41.85 -27.51
N LYS A 224 40.17 -40.84 -28.23
CA LYS A 224 41.04 -41.03 -29.40
C LYS A 224 42.32 -41.80 -29.03
N LEU A 225 43.01 -41.36 -27.97
CA LEU A 225 44.24 -42.03 -27.51
C LEU A 225 44.00 -43.46 -27.00
N LYS A 226 42.81 -43.75 -26.45
CA LYS A 226 42.41 -45.13 -26.10
C LYS A 226 42.19 -46.00 -27.33
N GLU A 227 41.51 -45.49 -28.35
CA GLU A 227 41.29 -46.21 -29.61
C GLU A 227 42.64 -46.54 -30.29
N ASP A 228 43.56 -45.58 -30.31
CA ASP A 228 44.92 -45.76 -30.87
C ASP A 228 45.74 -46.79 -30.05
N THR A 229 45.74 -46.69 -28.72
CA THR A 229 46.47 -47.66 -27.87
C THR A 229 45.86 -49.06 -27.84
N THR A 230 44.54 -49.23 -28.08
CA THR A 230 43.92 -50.56 -28.18
C THR A 230 44.28 -51.30 -29.48
N ARG A 231 44.57 -50.58 -30.57
CA ARG A 231 45.05 -51.20 -31.83
C ARG A 231 46.48 -51.73 -31.71
N GLU A 232 47.30 -51.15 -30.84
CA GLU A 232 48.74 -51.48 -30.70
C GLU A 232 49.10 -52.36 -29.49
N ASN A 233 48.25 -52.44 -28.45
CA ASN A 233 48.46 -53.40 -27.35
C ASN A 233 48.47 -54.87 -27.85
N ASP A 234 47.94 -55.09 -29.05
CA ASP A 234 47.98 -56.35 -29.78
C ASP A 234 49.39 -56.71 -30.30
N HIS A 235 50.37 -55.80 -30.25
CA HIS A 235 51.68 -56.00 -30.90
C HIS A 235 52.63 -56.91 -30.09
N GLN A 236 52.56 -56.90 -28.76
CA GLN A 236 53.33 -57.81 -27.90
C GLN A 236 52.72 -59.22 -27.79
N GLN A 237 51.40 -59.31 -28.04
CA GLN A 237 50.66 -60.56 -28.18
C GLN A 237 50.42 -60.93 -29.66
N ARG A 238 51.04 -60.18 -30.59
CA ARG A 238 50.84 -60.36 -32.02
C ARG A 238 51.33 -61.75 -32.40
N VAL A 239 50.41 -62.48 -33.02
CA VAL A 239 50.71 -63.80 -33.56
C VAL A 239 51.79 -63.64 -34.62
N VAL A 240 52.86 -64.42 -34.49
CA VAL A 240 53.97 -64.42 -35.44
C VAL A 240 53.45 -64.70 -36.84
N THR A 241 53.63 -63.76 -37.75
CA THR A 241 53.22 -63.90 -39.14
C THR A 241 54.32 -64.59 -39.94
N SER A 242 53.96 -65.13 -41.11
CA SER A 242 54.98 -65.73 -41.99
C SER A 242 55.97 -64.66 -42.53
N GLN A 243 55.57 -63.39 -42.54
CA GLN A 243 56.46 -62.27 -42.89
C GLN A 243 57.50 -61.98 -41.81
N ASP A 244 57.13 -62.13 -40.53
CA ASP A 244 58.07 -61.96 -39.41
C ASP A 244 59.13 -63.06 -39.43
N ILE A 245 58.71 -64.31 -39.70
CA ILE A 245 59.61 -65.45 -39.90
C ILE A 245 60.55 -65.21 -41.08
N GLN A 246 60.06 -64.66 -42.20
CA GLN A 246 60.86 -64.40 -43.40
C GLN A 246 61.98 -63.39 -43.16
N LYS A 247 61.77 -62.43 -42.27
CA LYS A 247 62.75 -61.39 -41.97
C LYS A 247 63.86 -61.84 -41.03
N ILE A 248 63.63 -62.89 -40.24
CA ILE A 248 64.61 -63.39 -39.26
C ILE A 248 65.29 -64.69 -39.68
N VAL A 249 64.70 -65.47 -40.60
CA VAL A 249 65.17 -66.83 -40.92
C VAL A 249 66.63 -66.87 -41.40
N ASP A 250 67.09 -65.80 -42.03
CA ASP A 250 68.47 -65.68 -42.54
C ASP A 250 69.48 -65.32 -41.44
N ASP A 251 69.01 -64.77 -40.31
CA ASP A 251 69.84 -64.29 -39.20
C ASP A 251 69.91 -65.25 -38.02
N VAL A 252 69.23 -66.40 -38.11
CA VAL A 252 69.25 -67.46 -37.09
C VAL A 252 70.28 -68.51 -37.48
N ASP A 253 71.11 -68.94 -36.53
CA ASP A 253 72.09 -70.02 -36.69
C ASP A 253 71.44 -71.40 -36.89
N ASP A 254 72.20 -72.40 -37.37
CA ASP A 254 71.64 -73.75 -37.56
C ASP A 254 71.51 -74.47 -36.21
N ILE A 255 70.57 -73.99 -35.40
CA ILE A 255 70.27 -74.45 -34.06
C ILE A 255 68.91 -75.16 -34.03
N THR A 256 68.63 -75.93 -35.08
CA THR A 256 67.32 -76.54 -35.36
C THR A 256 66.79 -77.37 -34.17
N ARG A 257 67.62 -78.20 -33.54
CA ARG A 257 67.24 -78.99 -32.34
C ARG A 257 66.94 -78.13 -31.13
N ASP A 258 67.80 -77.16 -30.84
CA ASP A 258 67.68 -76.33 -29.64
C ASP A 258 66.50 -75.35 -29.75
N LEU A 259 66.19 -74.91 -30.96
CA LEU A 259 65.01 -74.12 -31.28
C LEU A 259 63.72 -74.95 -31.09
N VAL A 260 63.66 -76.19 -31.59
CA VAL A 260 62.52 -77.10 -31.40
C VAL A 260 62.29 -77.38 -29.90
N ALA A 261 63.36 -77.63 -29.15
CA ALA A 261 63.29 -77.88 -27.71
C ALA A 261 62.82 -76.63 -26.94
N SER A 262 63.38 -75.47 -27.25
CA SER A 262 63.05 -74.20 -26.57
C SER A 262 61.65 -73.69 -26.89
N LEU A 263 61.15 -73.97 -28.10
CA LEU A 263 59.77 -73.68 -28.51
C LEU A 263 58.75 -74.71 -28.00
N ARG A 264 59.19 -75.70 -27.22
CA ARG A 264 58.37 -76.79 -26.66
C ARG A 264 57.55 -77.53 -27.73
N MET A 265 58.23 -77.89 -28.82
CA MET A 265 57.70 -78.76 -29.87
C MET A 265 58.16 -80.21 -29.63
N PRO A 266 57.46 -81.22 -30.20
CA PRO A 266 57.89 -82.62 -30.10
C PRO A 266 59.31 -82.80 -30.66
N THR A 267 60.23 -83.32 -29.84
CA THR A 267 61.64 -83.54 -30.22
C THR A 267 61.86 -84.39 -31.49
N PRO A 268 61.03 -85.41 -31.80
CA PRO A 268 61.15 -86.15 -33.07
C PRO A 268 61.02 -85.25 -34.31
N LEU A 269 60.29 -84.14 -34.18
CA LEU A 269 60.04 -83.20 -35.26
C LEU A 269 61.33 -82.49 -35.69
N GLY A 270 62.25 -82.20 -34.76
CA GLY A 270 63.56 -81.61 -35.08
C GLY A 270 64.48 -82.57 -35.84
N ARG A 271 64.48 -83.86 -35.48
CA ARG A 271 65.25 -84.88 -36.20
C ARG A 271 64.73 -85.09 -37.63
N ASN A 272 63.41 -85.20 -37.78
CA ASN A 272 62.79 -85.37 -39.09
C ASN A 272 63.08 -84.18 -40.02
N ILE A 273 63.04 -82.94 -39.51
CA ILE A 273 63.35 -81.74 -40.33
C ILE A 273 64.83 -81.72 -40.75
N GLU A 274 65.76 -82.09 -39.86
CA GLU A 274 67.19 -82.15 -40.20
C GLU A 274 67.50 -83.20 -41.27
N GLU A 275 66.80 -84.34 -41.24
CA GLU A 275 66.94 -85.44 -42.20
C GLU A 275 66.26 -85.13 -43.55
N GLU A 276 65.10 -84.46 -43.54
CA GLU A 276 64.31 -84.14 -44.73
C GLU A 276 64.83 -82.93 -45.53
N LYS A 277 65.51 -81.97 -44.89
CA LYS A 277 65.91 -80.70 -45.52
C LYS A 277 67.42 -80.52 -45.52
N THR A 278 67.98 -80.13 -46.66
CA THR A 278 69.44 -79.97 -46.85
C THR A 278 69.95 -78.57 -46.54
N LYS A 279 69.12 -77.54 -46.66
CA LYS A 279 69.53 -76.13 -46.42
C LYS A 279 69.13 -75.68 -45.01
N LYS A 280 70.07 -75.02 -44.32
CA LYS A 280 69.87 -74.38 -43.01
C LYS A 280 68.61 -73.49 -42.96
N ARG A 281 68.46 -72.60 -43.94
CA ARG A 281 67.32 -71.69 -44.05
C ARG A 281 65.98 -72.44 -44.05
N ASP A 282 65.90 -73.52 -44.83
CA ASP A 282 64.68 -74.31 -44.99
C ASP A 282 64.34 -75.06 -43.69
N ARG A 283 65.35 -75.53 -42.96
CA ARG A 283 65.17 -76.16 -41.63
C ARG A 283 64.57 -75.19 -40.62
N ILE A 284 65.17 -73.99 -40.49
CA ILE A 284 64.73 -72.96 -39.54
C ILE A 284 63.33 -72.45 -39.91
N TRP A 285 63.08 -72.22 -41.21
CA TRP A 285 61.77 -71.84 -41.72
C TRP A 285 60.69 -72.86 -41.33
N GLU A 286 60.93 -74.14 -41.60
CA GLU A 286 59.99 -75.22 -41.29
C GLU A 286 59.72 -75.35 -39.79
N VAL A 287 60.74 -75.22 -38.94
CA VAL A 287 60.56 -75.23 -37.48
C VAL A 287 59.65 -74.09 -37.04
N LEU A 288 59.90 -72.86 -37.49
CA LEU A 288 59.13 -71.68 -37.08
C LEU A 288 57.69 -71.70 -37.62
N ILE A 289 57.50 -72.20 -38.85
CA ILE A 289 56.17 -72.38 -39.43
C ILE A 289 55.38 -73.48 -38.70
N LYS A 290 55.99 -74.64 -38.45
CA LYS A 290 55.33 -75.71 -37.69
C LYS A 290 55.06 -75.31 -36.24
N TRP A 291 55.96 -74.54 -35.61
CA TRP A 291 55.71 -73.94 -34.31
C TRP A 291 54.48 -73.04 -34.33
N LYS A 292 54.42 -72.10 -35.29
CA LYS A 292 53.28 -71.20 -35.49
C LYS A 292 51.97 -71.98 -35.66
N TYR A 293 51.93 -73.01 -36.50
CA TYR A 293 50.73 -73.84 -36.68
C TYR A 293 50.38 -74.64 -35.42
N SER A 294 51.37 -75.16 -34.70
CA SER A 294 51.15 -75.98 -33.50
C SER A 294 50.63 -75.19 -32.29
N LYS A 295 51.03 -73.91 -32.16
CA LYS A 295 50.64 -73.05 -31.05
C LYS A 295 49.53 -72.06 -31.42
N GLY A 296 49.25 -71.86 -32.71
CA GLY A 296 48.21 -70.97 -33.22
C GLY A 296 48.33 -69.56 -32.66
N TYR A 297 47.26 -69.08 -32.03
CA TYR A 297 47.19 -67.77 -31.39
C TYR A 297 48.18 -67.57 -30.22
N ARG A 298 48.79 -68.64 -29.71
CA ARG A 298 49.81 -68.57 -28.63
C ARG A 298 51.24 -68.44 -29.16
N ALA A 299 51.45 -68.47 -30.47
CA ALA A 299 52.74 -68.20 -31.09
C ALA A 299 52.98 -66.68 -31.15
N THR A 300 53.32 -66.06 -30.03
CA THR A 300 53.50 -64.60 -29.93
C THR A 300 54.94 -64.17 -30.27
N LEU A 301 55.09 -62.94 -30.79
CA LEU A 301 56.42 -62.34 -31.02
C LEU A 301 57.29 -62.31 -29.76
N SER A 302 56.70 -62.05 -28.59
CA SER A 302 57.38 -62.10 -27.29
C SER A 302 57.98 -63.47 -26.97
N THR A 303 57.21 -64.54 -27.15
CA THR A 303 57.69 -65.91 -26.91
C THR A 303 58.84 -66.27 -27.86
N LEU A 304 58.75 -65.85 -29.13
CA LEU A 304 59.80 -66.09 -30.11
C LEU A 304 61.08 -65.30 -29.78
N LYS A 305 60.94 -64.03 -29.40
CA LYS A 305 62.05 -63.17 -29.00
C LYS A 305 62.78 -63.71 -27.77
N ASP A 306 62.06 -64.13 -26.74
CA ASP A 306 62.64 -64.71 -25.53
C ASP A 306 63.44 -65.98 -25.84
N VAL A 307 62.90 -66.84 -26.72
CA VAL A 307 63.58 -68.07 -27.14
C VAL A 307 64.84 -67.76 -27.95
N LEU A 308 64.79 -66.79 -28.87
CA LEU A 308 65.95 -66.37 -29.66
C LEU A 308 67.05 -65.77 -28.78
N LEU A 309 66.69 -64.94 -27.80
CA LEU A 309 67.66 -64.40 -26.83
C LEU A 309 68.29 -65.52 -25.98
N LYS A 310 67.49 -66.49 -25.52
CA LYS A 310 67.98 -67.63 -24.74
C LYS A 310 68.96 -68.50 -25.53
N LEU A 311 68.79 -68.58 -26.85
CA LEU A 311 69.67 -69.31 -27.76
C LEU A 311 70.81 -68.45 -28.35
N ASN A 312 71.05 -67.28 -27.75
CA ASN A 312 72.10 -66.33 -28.13
C ASN A 312 72.00 -65.80 -29.57
N GLN A 313 70.80 -65.84 -30.17
CA GLN A 313 70.51 -65.34 -31.51
C GLN A 313 70.18 -63.84 -31.47
N THR A 314 71.16 -63.05 -31.01
CA THR A 314 70.98 -61.63 -30.69
C THR A 314 70.64 -60.80 -31.92
N LYS A 315 71.20 -61.08 -33.09
CA LYS A 315 70.89 -60.36 -34.34
C LYS A 315 69.43 -60.52 -34.78
N ALA A 316 68.91 -61.75 -34.76
CA ALA A 316 67.52 -62.04 -35.06
C ALA A 316 66.57 -61.44 -34.00
N ALA A 317 66.94 -61.51 -32.72
CA ALA A 317 66.18 -60.90 -31.64
C ALA A 317 66.15 -59.36 -31.70
N ILE A 318 67.25 -58.72 -32.09
CA ILE A 318 67.34 -57.25 -32.29
C ILE A 318 66.47 -56.83 -33.48
N LYS A 319 66.49 -57.56 -34.60
CA LYS A 319 65.60 -57.28 -35.75
C LYS A 319 64.10 -57.43 -35.41
N LEU A 320 63.76 -58.32 -34.48
CA LEU A 320 62.40 -58.38 -33.91
C LEU A 320 62.10 -57.23 -32.95
N SER A 321 63.14 -56.61 -32.36
CA SER A 321 63.04 -55.49 -31.40
C SER A 321 63.04 -54.12 -32.08
N GLU A 322 63.67 -53.94 -33.23
CA GLU A 322 63.52 -52.71 -34.06
C GLU A 322 62.06 -52.53 -34.51
N MET A 323 61.28 -53.62 -34.58
CA MET A 323 59.81 -53.55 -34.74
C MET A 323 59.07 -53.14 -33.46
N GLU A 324 59.71 -53.20 -32.29
CA GLU A 324 59.21 -52.71 -31.01
C GLU A 324 59.59 -51.24 -30.73
N GLU A 325 60.44 -50.56 -31.52
CA GLU A 325 60.72 -49.11 -31.29
C GLU A 325 59.47 -48.24 -31.49
N LEU A 326 58.46 -48.73 -32.22
CA LEU A 326 57.10 -48.19 -32.26
C LEU A 326 56.37 -48.21 -30.89
N ASN A 327 56.93 -48.86 -29.87
CA ASN A 327 56.36 -49.01 -28.52
C ASN A 327 56.74 -47.85 -27.57
N GLU A 328 57.79 -47.08 -27.85
CA GLU A 328 58.09 -45.86 -27.06
C GLU A 328 57.02 -44.78 -27.29
N ASP A 329 56.52 -44.65 -28.53
CA ASP A 329 55.38 -43.80 -28.86
C ASP A 329 54.11 -44.24 -28.11
N VAL A 330 53.91 -45.55 -27.91
CA VAL A 330 52.80 -46.10 -27.10
C VAL A 330 52.98 -45.81 -25.62
N LYS A 331 54.19 -45.93 -25.07
CA LYS A 331 54.48 -45.54 -23.68
C LYS A 331 54.22 -44.06 -23.47
N HIS A 332 54.65 -43.22 -24.42
CA HIS A 332 54.37 -41.79 -24.41
C HIS A 332 52.86 -41.53 -24.50
N ALA A 333 52.13 -42.17 -25.41
CA ALA A 333 50.67 -42.05 -25.54
C ALA A 333 49.92 -42.54 -24.28
N ARG A 334 50.40 -43.57 -23.59
CA ARG A 334 49.86 -44.07 -22.32
C ARG A 334 50.12 -43.10 -21.17
N ALA A 335 51.33 -42.54 -21.07
CA ALA A 335 51.67 -41.52 -20.10
C ALA A 335 50.85 -40.25 -20.32
N GLN A 336 50.68 -39.84 -21.59
CA GLN A 336 49.82 -38.74 -21.97
C GLN A 336 48.36 -39.04 -21.60
N SER A 337 47.82 -40.20 -21.98
CA SER A 337 46.45 -40.62 -21.62
C SER A 337 46.22 -40.70 -20.10
N ALA A 338 47.20 -41.14 -19.32
CA ALA A 338 47.14 -41.10 -17.86
C ALA A 338 47.02 -39.66 -17.35
N LYS A 339 47.91 -38.77 -17.81
CA LYS A 339 47.85 -37.34 -17.47
C LYS A 339 46.52 -36.68 -17.88
N LEU A 340 45.98 -37.02 -19.05
CA LEU A 340 44.68 -36.52 -19.50
C LEU A 340 43.52 -37.00 -18.61
N ARG A 341 43.60 -38.22 -18.07
CA ARG A 341 42.59 -38.75 -17.15
C ARG A 341 42.66 -38.05 -15.80
N ASP A 342 43.87 -37.82 -15.29
CA ASP A 342 44.08 -37.04 -14.07
C ASP A 342 43.55 -35.61 -14.23
N ASP A 343 43.84 -34.96 -15.36
CA ASP A 343 43.28 -33.65 -15.72
C ASP A 343 41.74 -33.69 -15.79
N CYS A 344 41.15 -34.75 -16.35
CA CYS A 344 39.69 -34.92 -16.39
C CYS A 344 39.09 -35.06 -14.98
N ASP A 345 39.75 -35.78 -14.09
CA ASP A 345 39.26 -35.99 -12.72
C ASP A 345 39.38 -34.71 -11.90
N GLN A 346 40.47 -33.96 -12.05
CA GLN A 346 40.60 -32.62 -11.47
C GLN A 346 39.52 -31.66 -11.98
N LEU A 347 39.24 -31.65 -13.28
CA LEU A 347 38.17 -30.83 -13.87
C LEU A 347 36.78 -31.21 -13.37
N LYS A 348 36.53 -32.50 -13.06
CA LYS A 348 35.26 -32.93 -12.44
C LYS A 348 35.13 -32.39 -11.02
N GLU A 349 36.19 -32.48 -10.23
CA GLU A 349 36.21 -31.98 -8.85
C GLU A 349 35.99 -30.47 -8.82
N ASP A 350 36.67 -29.72 -9.69
CA ASP A 350 36.50 -28.27 -9.83
C ASP A 350 35.06 -27.91 -10.25
N LEU A 351 34.48 -28.68 -11.17
CA LEU A 351 33.10 -28.49 -11.62
C LEU A 351 32.09 -28.78 -10.51
N GLU A 352 32.31 -29.82 -9.70
CA GLU A 352 31.46 -30.16 -8.56
C GLU A 352 31.54 -29.06 -7.49
N LYS A 353 32.74 -28.59 -7.16
CA LYS A 353 32.97 -27.47 -6.24
C LYS A 353 32.28 -26.20 -6.72
N LYS A 354 32.47 -25.81 -7.98
CA LYS A 354 31.81 -24.63 -8.59
C LYS A 354 30.29 -24.79 -8.65
N SER A 355 29.80 -26.00 -8.93
CA SER A 355 28.36 -26.28 -8.90
C SER A 355 27.78 -26.11 -7.51
N GLU A 356 28.49 -26.48 -6.45
CA GLU A 356 28.02 -26.30 -5.06
C GLU A 356 28.07 -24.82 -4.64
N GLU A 357 29.12 -24.09 -5.02
CA GLU A 357 29.20 -22.62 -4.86
C GLU A 357 27.99 -21.91 -5.52
N LEU A 358 27.61 -22.33 -6.74
CA LEU A 358 26.45 -21.80 -7.45
C LEU A 358 25.12 -22.15 -6.74
N LYS A 359 24.98 -23.37 -6.22
CA LYS A 359 23.79 -23.75 -5.43
C LYS A 359 23.64 -22.88 -4.19
N ASN A 360 24.73 -22.61 -3.47
CA ASN A 360 24.71 -21.78 -2.27
C ASN A 360 24.37 -20.32 -2.60
N CYS A 361 25.01 -19.73 -3.60
CA CYS A 361 24.68 -18.38 -4.10
C CYS A 361 23.20 -18.28 -4.52
N SER A 362 22.65 -19.31 -5.19
CA SER A 362 21.23 -19.37 -5.53
C SER A 362 20.30 -19.42 -4.30
N LYS A 363 20.69 -20.12 -3.22
CA LYS A 363 19.94 -20.16 -1.96
C LYS A 363 19.90 -18.79 -1.29
N GLU A 364 21.04 -18.10 -1.21
CA GLU A 364 21.15 -16.74 -0.66
C GLU A 364 20.29 -15.75 -1.43
N LEU A 365 20.32 -15.79 -2.77
CA LEU A 365 19.47 -14.96 -3.63
C LEU A 365 17.97 -15.21 -3.37
N LYS A 366 17.58 -16.48 -3.18
CA LYS A 366 16.18 -16.84 -2.84
C LYS A 366 15.79 -16.29 -1.47
N GLN A 367 16.67 -16.34 -0.48
CA GLN A 367 16.43 -15.78 0.86
C GLN A 367 16.28 -14.26 0.81
N SER A 368 17.21 -13.55 0.15
CA SER A 368 17.13 -12.10 -0.07
C SER A 368 15.82 -11.70 -0.79
N ARG A 369 15.40 -12.48 -1.80
CA ARG A 369 14.11 -12.26 -2.48
C ARG A 369 12.90 -12.43 -1.56
N ARG A 370 12.93 -13.36 -0.61
CA ARG A 370 11.86 -13.54 0.39
C ARG A 370 11.83 -12.35 1.35
N ALA A 371 12.98 -11.93 1.87
CA ALA A 371 13.10 -10.76 2.74
C ALA A 371 12.56 -9.48 2.07
N ALA A 372 12.89 -9.25 0.80
CA ALA A 372 12.38 -8.11 0.03
C ALA A 372 10.85 -8.14 -0.16
N LYS A 373 10.27 -9.32 -0.40
CA LYS A 373 8.79 -9.49 -0.48
C LYS A 373 8.12 -9.23 0.86
N GLU A 374 8.72 -9.71 1.95
CA GLU A 374 8.23 -9.49 3.30
C GLU A 374 8.25 -8.00 3.66
N MET A 375 9.35 -7.29 3.40
CA MET A 375 9.43 -5.84 3.56
C MET A 375 8.34 -5.10 2.77
N LYS A 376 8.15 -5.44 1.49
CA LYS A 376 7.11 -4.83 0.65
C LYS A 376 5.72 -5.05 1.23
N THR A 377 5.48 -6.22 1.83
CA THR A 377 4.22 -6.56 2.49
C THR A 377 4.05 -5.77 3.78
N LYS A 378 5.10 -5.68 4.62
CA LYS A 378 5.12 -4.84 5.83
C LYS A 378 4.84 -3.36 5.50
N LYS A 379 5.46 -2.80 4.45
CA LYS A 379 5.19 -1.41 3.98
C LYS A 379 3.72 -1.24 3.59
N ARG A 380 3.13 -2.20 2.85
CA ARG A 380 1.70 -2.16 2.47
C ARG A 380 0.77 -2.24 3.68
N ILE A 381 1.06 -3.11 4.64
CA ILE A 381 0.26 -3.26 5.87
C ILE A 381 0.33 -1.96 6.68
N TYR A 382 1.52 -1.39 6.86
CA TYR A 382 1.71 -0.13 7.58
C TYR A 382 0.89 1.02 6.97
N VAL A 383 0.99 1.21 5.65
CA VAL A 383 0.23 2.25 4.93
C VAL A 383 -1.28 2.00 5.03
N ARG A 384 -1.73 0.74 4.91
CA ARG A 384 -3.15 0.39 5.09
C ARG A 384 -3.63 0.64 6.51
N ALA A 385 -2.83 0.31 7.53
CA ALA A 385 -3.16 0.54 8.92
C ALA A 385 -3.29 2.04 9.23
N GLN A 386 -2.39 2.88 8.71
CA GLN A 386 -2.50 4.33 8.83
C GLN A 386 -3.76 4.86 8.13
N SER A 387 -4.04 4.42 6.89
CA SER A 387 -5.27 4.79 6.17
C SER A 387 -6.54 4.35 6.90
N ALA A 388 -6.55 3.15 7.49
CA ALA A 388 -7.66 2.63 8.26
C ALA A 388 -7.90 3.44 9.54
N ARG A 389 -6.84 3.82 10.26
CA ARG A 389 -6.95 4.72 11.43
C ARG A 389 -7.59 6.05 11.05
N SER A 390 -7.21 6.63 9.92
CA SER A 390 -7.83 7.88 9.43
C SER A 390 -9.29 7.69 9.04
N ARG A 391 -9.64 6.58 8.38
CA ARG A 391 -11.03 6.26 8.02
C ARG A 391 -11.91 5.97 9.24
N ASN A 392 -11.41 5.26 10.24
CA ASN A 392 -12.15 5.00 11.47
C ASN A 392 -12.42 6.30 12.24
N LYS A 393 -11.47 7.24 12.28
CA LYS A 393 -11.71 8.57 12.85
C LYS A 393 -12.80 9.34 12.10
N LEU A 394 -12.85 9.22 10.77
CA LEU A 394 -13.90 9.84 9.95
C LEU A 394 -15.28 9.18 10.16
N HIS A 395 -15.32 7.85 10.26
CA HIS A 395 -16.55 7.12 10.56
C HIS A 395 -17.09 7.49 11.93
N GLN A 396 -16.23 7.50 12.97
CA GLN A 396 -16.63 7.91 14.30
C GLN A 396 -17.17 9.35 14.34
N PHE A 397 -16.61 10.25 13.53
CA PHE A 397 -17.12 11.61 13.39
C PHE A 397 -18.50 11.65 12.70
N ASN A 398 -18.70 10.86 11.64
CA ASN A 398 -19.97 10.79 10.93
C ASN A 398 -21.08 10.11 11.76
N ASP A 399 -20.76 9.04 12.49
CA ASP A 399 -21.72 8.34 13.34
C ASP A 399 -22.23 9.29 14.45
N ASN A 400 -21.34 10.07 15.06
CA ASN A 400 -21.70 11.11 16.03
C ASN A 400 -22.60 12.20 15.40
N LEU A 401 -22.32 12.59 14.15
CA LEU A 401 -23.12 13.58 13.42
C LEU A 401 -24.53 13.05 13.07
N GLU A 402 -24.65 11.76 12.71
CA GLU A 402 -25.93 11.12 12.43
C GLU A 402 -26.77 10.89 13.70
N GLU A 403 -26.12 10.72 14.85
CA GLU A 403 -26.79 10.59 16.15
C GLU A 403 -27.33 11.95 16.64
N GLU A 404 -26.57 13.04 16.48
CA GLU A 404 -27.04 14.41 16.72
C GLU A 404 -28.21 14.80 15.79
N GLN A 405 -28.15 14.40 14.51
CA GLN A 405 -29.22 14.69 13.56
C GLN A 405 -30.49 13.86 13.78
N ARG A 406 -30.40 12.68 14.44
CA ARG A 406 -31.56 11.88 14.82
C ARG A 406 -32.37 12.51 15.96
N GLY A 407 -31.73 13.29 16.83
CA GLY A 407 -32.42 14.06 17.88
C GLY A 407 -33.31 15.20 17.35
N HIS A 408 -32.97 15.78 16.18
CA HIS A 408 -33.64 16.95 15.63
C HIS A 408 -34.75 16.67 14.60
N LYS A 409 -34.90 15.43 14.12
CA LYS A 409 -35.77 15.13 12.96
C LYS A 409 -37.26 14.92 13.26
N THR A 410 -37.69 14.87 14.51
CA THR A 410 -39.08 14.48 14.82
C THR A 410 -40.07 15.64 14.91
N ALA A 411 -39.67 16.91 15.05
CA ALA A 411 -40.62 18.00 15.36
C ALA A 411 -41.61 18.38 14.23
N GLY A 412 -41.24 18.27 12.95
CA GLY A 412 -41.95 18.91 11.82
C GLY A 412 -43.10 18.12 11.16
N GLU A 413 -43.28 16.83 11.46
CA GLU A 413 -44.25 15.94 10.78
C GLU A 413 -45.41 15.50 11.69
N HIS A 414 -45.64 16.19 12.81
CA HIS A 414 -46.69 15.78 13.75
C HIS A 414 -48.11 16.07 13.22
N ARG A 415 -48.97 15.06 13.31
CA ARG A 415 -50.42 15.16 13.06
C ARG A 415 -51.07 16.14 14.05
N LEU A 416 -52.08 16.89 13.60
CA LEU A 416 -52.77 17.84 14.46
C LEU A 416 -53.52 17.11 15.61
N THR A 417 -53.01 17.23 16.83
CA THR A 417 -53.62 16.65 18.04
C THR A 417 -54.75 17.54 18.59
N ASP A 418 -55.68 16.96 19.35
CA ASP A 418 -56.76 17.72 20.02
C ASP A 418 -56.22 18.82 20.94
N ARG A 419 -55.03 18.61 21.52
CA ARG A 419 -54.35 19.60 22.36
C ARG A 419 -53.91 20.84 21.57
N HIS A 420 -53.52 20.69 20.31
CA HIS A 420 -53.23 21.82 19.42
C HIS A 420 -54.52 22.57 19.05
N VAL A 421 -55.58 21.82 18.70
CA VAL A 421 -56.89 22.39 18.37
C VAL A 421 -57.41 23.27 19.53
N GLU A 422 -57.39 22.79 20.76
CA GLU A 422 -57.92 23.53 21.91
C GLU A 422 -57.19 24.83 22.23
N LYS A 423 -55.88 24.88 21.97
CA LYS A 423 -55.08 26.09 22.15
C LYS A 423 -55.37 27.12 21.05
N ILE A 424 -55.35 26.67 19.79
CA ILE A 424 -55.56 27.51 18.62
C ILE A 424 -56.97 28.11 18.61
N CYS A 425 -57.99 27.34 19.00
CA CYS A 425 -59.38 27.81 18.95
C CYS A 425 -59.67 28.98 19.89
N LYS A 426 -58.90 29.15 20.98
CA LYS A 426 -59.06 30.29 21.90
C LYS A 426 -58.59 31.60 21.26
N ASP A 427 -57.55 31.54 20.45
CA ASP A 427 -56.88 32.72 19.89
C ASP A 427 -57.31 33.02 18.44
N LEU A 428 -57.91 32.06 17.75
CA LEU A 428 -58.37 32.22 16.37
C LEU A 428 -59.58 33.17 16.24
N GLY A 429 -60.41 33.26 17.29
CA GLY A 429 -61.53 34.19 17.36
C GLY A 429 -62.53 34.05 16.19
N CYS A 430 -62.89 35.17 15.57
CA CYS A 430 -63.83 35.22 14.44
C CYS A 430 -63.23 34.78 13.09
N CYS A 431 -61.90 34.62 12.98
CA CYS A 431 -61.21 34.30 11.72
C CYS A 431 -61.25 32.80 11.35
N TRP A 432 -62.07 32.01 12.03
CA TRP A 432 -62.22 30.59 11.74
C TRP A 432 -62.83 30.33 10.36
N GLN A 433 -63.64 31.25 9.82
CA GLN A 433 -64.21 31.14 8.47
C GLN A 433 -63.13 31.32 7.41
N ASP A 434 -62.25 32.30 7.59
CA ASP A 434 -61.13 32.57 6.67
C ASP A 434 -60.10 31.45 6.75
N LEU A 435 -59.81 30.94 7.96
CA LEU A 435 -58.98 29.76 8.12
C LEU A 435 -59.60 28.53 7.45
N GLY A 436 -60.92 28.33 7.58
CA GLY A 436 -61.62 27.24 6.93
C GLY A 436 -61.51 27.30 5.40
N LYS A 437 -61.57 28.50 4.81
CA LYS A 437 -61.35 28.70 3.37
C LYS A 437 -59.90 28.44 2.96
N ALA A 438 -58.92 28.93 3.73
CA ALA A 438 -57.49 28.69 3.48
C ALA A 438 -57.14 27.19 3.57
N LEU A 439 -57.78 26.47 4.50
CA LEU A 439 -57.70 25.01 4.63
C LEU A 439 -58.55 24.24 3.62
N LYS A 440 -59.16 24.93 2.64
CA LYS A 440 -59.98 24.35 1.55
C LYS A 440 -61.16 23.52 2.03
N LEU A 441 -61.77 23.89 3.15
CA LEU A 441 -63.05 23.30 3.55
C LEU A 441 -64.18 23.76 2.61
N PRO A 442 -65.07 22.86 2.17
CA PRO A 442 -66.23 23.23 1.35
C PRO A 442 -67.12 24.26 2.06
N ASN A 443 -67.52 25.31 1.34
CA ASN A 443 -68.42 26.36 1.85
C ASN A 443 -69.70 25.83 2.51
N PRO A 444 -70.37 24.77 2.03
CA PRO A 444 -71.53 24.20 2.73
C PRO A 444 -71.18 23.75 4.15
N LYS A 445 -70.01 23.12 4.34
CA LYS A 445 -69.57 22.67 5.68
C LYS A 445 -69.27 23.85 6.61
N ILE A 446 -68.74 24.95 6.09
CA ILE A 446 -68.50 26.18 6.85
C ILE A 446 -69.84 26.81 7.28
N HIS A 447 -70.82 26.87 6.38
CA HIS A 447 -72.16 27.36 6.71
C HIS A 447 -72.90 26.48 7.72
N ASP A 448 -72.73 25.16 7.65
CA ASP A 448 -73.31 24.24 8.62
C ASP A 448 -72.71 24.46 10.02
N ILE A 449 -71.39 24.68 10.12
CA ILE A 449 -70.75 25.02 11.41
C ILE A 449 -71.27 26.35 11.93
N ASP A 450 -71.46 27.33 11.05
CA ASP A 450 -71.92 28.66 11.43
C ASP A 450 -73.33 28.66 12.02
N ARG A 451 -74.22 27.79 11.51
CA ARG A 451 -75.59 27.60 12.00
C ARG A 451 -75.68 26.74 13.28
N THR A 452 -74.80 25.76 13.43
CA THR A 452 -74.88 24.75 14.51
C THR A 452 -74.16 25.14 15.78
N CYS A 453 -73.19 26.04 15.71
CA CYS A 453 -72.41 26.50 16.87
C CYS A 453 -72.66 27.98 17.12
N HIS A 454 -72.83 28.41 18.38
CA HIS A 454 -73.11 29.83 18.71
C HIS A 454 -71.86 30.62 19.16
N LEU A 455 -70.79 29.94 19.57
CA LEU A 455 -69.55 30.56 20.06
C LEU A 455 -68.42 30.46 19.03
N SER A 456 -67.63 31.51 18.86
CA SER A 456 -66.50 31.58 17.92
C SER A 456 -65.46 30.49 18.15
N ALA A 457 -65.09 30.23 19.41
CA ALA A 457 -64.17 29.16 19.77
C ALA A 457 -64.75 27.76 19.48
N ALA A 458 -66.06 27.57 19.66
CA ALA A 458 -66.73 26.31 19.32
C ALA A 458 -66.79 26.10 17.80
N LYS A 459 -67.07 27.17 17.03
CA LYS A 459 -67.02 27.17 15.56
C LYS A 459 -65.62 26.83 15.04
N ALA A 460 -64.57 27.42 15.62
CA ALA A 460 -63.18 27.11 15.30
C ALA A 460 -62.82 25.66 15.60
N LYS A 461 -63.26 25.12 16.73
CA LYS A 461 -62.99 23.73 17.15
C LYS A 461 -63.65 22.74 16.20
N GLU A 462 -64.91 22.94 15.87
CA GLU A 462 -65.62 22.09 14.92
C GLU A 462 -65.08 22.21 13.49
N MET A 463 -64.64 23.40 13.07
CA MET A 463 -63.96 23.59 11.78
C MET A 463 -62.67 22.77 11.70
N LEU A 464 -61.78 22.87 12.70
CA LEU A 464 -60.51 22.13 12.70
C LEU A 464 -60.69 20.61 12.80
N LYS A 465 -61.73 20.14 13.52
CA LYS A 465 -62.11 18.72 13.51
C LYS A 465 -62.56 18.28 12.12
N LYS A 466 -63.50 19.00 11.49
CA LYS A 466 -63.97 18.66 10.14
C LYS A 466 -62.85 18.72 9.10
N TRP A 467 -61.89 19.62 9.25
CA TRP A 467 -60.70 19.66 8.40
C TRP A 467 -59.81 18.44 8.62
N ARG A 468 -59.53 18.10 9.88
CA ARG A 468 -58.73 16.92 10.23
C ARG A 468 -59.36 15.63 9.71
N ASP A 469 -60.68 15.51 9.82
CA ASP A 469 -61.42 14.33 9.36
C ASP A 469 -61.51 14.25 7.82
N GLN A 470 -61.41 15.40 7.13
CA GLN A 470 -61.41 15.46 5.67
C GLN A 470 -60.03 15.11 5.07
N GLU A 471 -58.94 15.57 5.69
CA GLU A 471 -57.57 15.40 5.16
C GLU A 471 -56.85 14.14 5.71
N ASN A 472 -57.44 13.42 6.69
CA ASN A 472 -56.88 12.22 7.32
C ASN A 472 -55.41 12.42 7.80
N ASP A 473 -54.45 11.90 7.04
CA ASP A 473 -53.00 11.97 7.31
C ASP A 473 -52.36 13.27 6.79
N GLY A 474 -53.05 14.02 5.92
CA GLY A 474 -52.64 15.33 5.41
C GLY A 474 -52.84 16.49 6.41
N ALA A 475 -53.60 16.26 7.49
CA ALA A 475 -53.88 17.23 8.54
C ALA A 475 -52.68 17.43 9.50
N THR A 476 -51.60 17.96 8.96
CA THR A 476 -50.33 18.21 9.66
C THR A 476 -50.28 19.60 10.27
N VAL A 477 -49.50 19.76 11.34
CA VAL A 477 -49.24 21.07 11.95
C VAL A 477 -48.66 22.04 10.92
N LYS A 478 -47.81 21.55 10.00
CA LYS A 478 -47.22 22.34 8.93
C LYS A 478 -48.26 22.95 7.97
N ALA A 479 -49.26 22.16 7.55
CA ALA A 479 -50.34 22.65 6.68
C ALA A 479 -51.19 23.72 7.39
N LEU A 480 -51.45 23.53 8.68
CA LEU A 480 -52.17 24.50 9.50
C LEU A 480 -51.40 25.81 9.67
N VAL A 481 -50.09 25.73 9.91
CA VAL A 481 -49.22 26.91 10.00
C VAL A 481 -49.27 27.71 8.71
N VAL A 482 -49.13 27.07 7.54
CA VAL A 482 -49.21 27.76 6.24
C VAL A 482 -50.54 28.49 6.07
N ALA A 483 -51.67 27.83 6.36
CA ALA A 483 -52.98 28.47 6.26
C ALA A 483 -53.17 29.64 7.24
N LEU A 484 -52.59 29.56 8.44
CA LEU A 484 -52.58 30.67 9.41
C LEU A 484 -51.73 31.86 8.93
N TYR A 485 -50.61 31.59 8.24
CA TYR A 485 -49.81 32.64 7.59
C TYR A 485 -50.59 33.31 6.45
N GLU A 486 -51.31 32.53 5.63
CA GLU A 486 -52.11 33.05 4.51
C GLU A 486 -53.22 34.02 4.95
N ILE A 487 -53.83 33.79 6.12
CA ILE A 487 -54.87 34.66 6.69
C ILE A 487 -54.31 35.77 7.60
N GLY A 488 -52.98 35.91 7.70
CA GLY A 488 -52.33 36.94 8.51
C GLY A 488 -52.43 36.74 10.04
N ARG A 489 -52.69 35.51 10.51
CA ARG A 489 -52.82 35.19 11.95
C ARG A 489 -51.52 34.62 12.53
N PHE A 490 -50.42 35.35 12.36
CA PHE A 490 -49.08 34.96 12.83
C PHE A 490 -48.99 34.84 14.35
N ASN A 491 -49.75 35.69 15.07
CA ASN A 491 -49.85 35.67 16.52
C ASN A 491 -50.29 34.29 17.06
N VAL A 492 -51.17 33.59 16.34
CA VAL A 492 -51.63 32.25 16.73
C VAL A 492 -50.54 31.21 16.50
N VAL A 493 -49.72 31.37 15.46
CA VAL A 493 -48.56 30.51 15.20
C VAL A 493 -47.52 30.74 16.28
N GLU A 494 -47.06 31.98 16.50
CA GLU A 494 -46.02 32.31 17.47
C GLU A 494 -46.40 31.92 18.93
N ASN A 495 -47.68 32.02 19.29
CA ASN A 495 -48.13 31.70 20.65
C ASN A 495 -48.34 30.20 20.91
N HIS A 496 -48.75 29.43 19.90
CA HIS A 496 -49.24 28.06 20.12
C HIS A 496 -48.56 26.98 19.28
N LEU A 497 -47.76 27.34 18.28
CA LEU A 497 -47.09 26.43 17.35
C LEU A 497 -45.59 26.78 17.25
N ASP A 498 -44.72 25.78 17.14
CA ASP A 498 -43.28 26.02 17.01
C ASP A 498 -42.96 26.61 15.62
N PRO A 499 -42.45 27.86 15.52
CA PRO A 499 -42.11 28.49 14.24
C PRO A 499 -41.03 27.73 13.46
N ARG A 500 -40.22 26.92 14.15
CA ARG A 500 -39.13 26.12 13.54
C ARG A 500 -39.64 24.94 12.71
N ALA A 501 -40.93 24.59 12.82
CA ALA A 501 -41.54 23.51 12.02
C ALA A 501 -41.66 23.82 10.51
N CYS A 502 -41.41 25.06 10.08
CA CYS A 502 -41.56 25.54 8.71
C CYS A 502 -40.28 26.15 8.09
N GLU A 503 -39.09 25.70 8.51
CA GLU A 503 -37.83 26.11 7.87
C GLU A 503 -37.80 25.67 6.40
N GLY A 504 -38.09 26.62 5.50
CA GLY A 504 -38.05 26.42 4.04
C GLY A 504 -38.93 27.36 3.24
N ARG A 505 -40.05 27.86 3.79
CA ARG A 505 -40.95 28.82 3.10
C ARG A 505 -41.20 30.14 3.83
N THR A 506 -40.72 30.29 5.06
CA THR A 506 -40.83 31.54 5.84
C THR A 506 -40.16 32.75 5.19
N ARG A 507 -39.10 32.56 4.39
CA ARG A 507 -38.39 33.64 3.70
C ARG A 507 -39.21 34.38 2.63
N GLU A 508 -40.01 33.63 1.86
CA GLU A 508 -40.84 34.23 0.81
C GLU A 508 -42.02 35.01 1.42
N TYR A 509 -42.55 34.57 2.56
CA TYR A 509 -43.63 35.27 3.27
C TYR A 509 -43.12 36.47 4.09
N GLU A 510 -41.91 36.44 4.65
CA GLU A 510 -41.28 37.61 5.28
C GLU A 510 -41.01 38.74 4.27
N GLU A 511 -40.61 38.41 3.04
CA GLU A 511 -40.47 39.40 1.96
C GLU A 511 -41.82 39.99 1.51
N VAL A 512 -42.89 39.19 1.50
CA VAL A 512 -44.24 39.65 1.16
C VAL A 512 -44.85 40.51 2.27
N TRP A 513 -44.62 40.17 3.54
CA TRP A 513 -45.06 40.96 4.71
C TRP A 513 -44.37 42.32 4.78
N ASN A 514 -43.04 42.36 4.61
CA ASN A 514 -42.29 43.62 4.57
C ASN A 514 -42.71 44.53 3.39
N LYS A 515 -43.26 43.95 2.31
CA LYS A 515 -43.84 44.69 1.17
C LYS A 515 -45.26 45.21 1.40
N LEU A 516 -46.08 44.54 2.21
CA LEU A 516 -47.50 44.88 2.39
C LEU A 516 -47.78 45.72 3.63
N CYS A 517 -47.00 45.55 4.71
CA CYS A 517 -47.30 46.18 6.02
C CYS A 517 -46.14 47.03 6.59
N GLY A 518 -44.99 47.09 5.92
CA GLY A 518 -43.80 47.76 6.44
C GLY A 518 -43.06 46.94 7.52
N PRO A 519 -41.85 47.36 7.91
CA PRO A 519 -41.05 46.67 8.94
C PRO A 519 -41.78 46.67 10.29
N ARG A 520 -41.61 45.58 11.05
CA ARG A 520 -42.33 45.24 12.30
C ARG A 520 -42.25 46.28 13.44
N ASP A 521 -41.52 47.38 13.27
CA ASP A 521 -41.28 48.40 14.31
C ASP A 521 -42.26 49.59 14.29
N ALA A 522 -43.41 49.47 13.60
CA ALA A 522 -44.38 50.56 13.49
C ALA A 522 -45.85 50.11 13.63
N ILE A 523 -46.20 49.45 14.75
CA ILE A 523 -47.54 49.51 15.38
C ILE A 523 -47.36 49.50 16.90
#